data_AF-R7PDD5-F1
#
_entry.id   AF-R7PDD5-F1
#
_cell.length_a   1.000
_cell.length_b   1.000
_cell.length_c   1.000
_cell.angle_alpha   90.00
_cell.angle_beta   90.00
_cell.angle_gamma   90.00
#
_symmetry.space_group_name_H-M   'P 1'
#
loop_
_entity.id
_entity.type
_entity.pdbx_description
1 polymer ?
#
loop_
_entity_poly.entity_id
_entity_poly.type
_entity_poly.pdbx_seq_one_letter_code
_entity_poly.pdbx_strand_id
1 'polypeptide(L)'
;MKALKTWTVAALCCMAANTFGQSPSYSTQAITKDLEFFKDWTASQLADDFKNKQLKQFQSPTMRQLAEQLKKGTYESRYLLNSYSPIPSNKILEEKLKLYNGYSRYENITGVYLEKGENVVLVGDLHGRKVSLLIAEWMRQPTPGFEPTKDPQGWGLKRQEYRLHEGVNVINVEKAGNVYIDYFADDPETAPAITIHFVTGKANGYFDAEKQTNEDWKNLLDHAVSPVMDVKTRYMQLAYPVEFLKKFRYEDGKELAQAYDKIMEQQYTFNGAIKYNRIPPKRILARVNFNYFMFRDGDGVAFLGNEGTMKSALGPDIYTDWGVNHEIGHVMQMSPQLTWGGMTEVSNNLFTMYVARKAGQPSRLSKSKNYEKAREIFIDAEKKPFIMNAGGPFEKLVPFWQLYLYAEEKGYPDFYADLMEHMRNNPDKGKGDASINNMYEFIKVSCDLLQTDLTDFFEKWGFFVTGTYDIGDYANYHFVVTDKMVQETKDYIAGKKYAKPTKDITLLTD
;
A
#
# COMPACT_ATOMS: atom_id res chain seq x y z
N MET A 1 -41.81 -67.09 17.08
CA MET A 1 -40.61 -66.27 16.87
C MET A 1 -41.01 -64.90 16.31
N LYS A 2 -41.21 -63.94 17.21
CA LYS A 2 -41.42 -62.51 16.92
C LYS A 2 -40.61 -61.77 17.98
N ALA A 3 -39.68 -60.92 17.58
CA ALA A 3 -38.94 -60.05 18.49
C ALA A 3 -39.23 -58.60 18.09
N LEU A 4 -40.07 -57.94 18.88
CA LEU A 4 -40.17 -56.49 18.95
C LEU A 4 -39.09 -56.02 19.94
N LYS A 5 -38.20 -55.12 19.52
CA LYS A 5 -37.32 -54.36 20.42
C LYS A 5 -37.91 -52.97 20.64
N THR A 6 -38.39 -52.74 21.85
CA THR A 6 -38.71 -51.44 22.43
C THR A 6 -37.45 -50.61 22.64
N TRP A 7 -37.46 -49.36 22.21
CA TRP A 7 -36.48 -48.34 22.64
C TRP A 7 -37.23 -47.20 23.34
N THR A 8 -36.80 -46.94 24.56
CA THR A 8 -37.32 -45.93 25.49
C THR A 8 -36.95 -44.53 25.00
N VAL A 9 -37.93 -43.63 24.90
CA VAL A 9 -37.72 -42.21 24.60
C VAL A 9 -37.30 -41.50 25.88
N ALA A 10 -36.09 -40.94 25.90
CA ALA A 10 -35.67 -39.98 26.91
C ALA A 10 -36.02 -38.56 26.41
N ALA A 11 -36.99 -37.93 27.07
CA ALA A 11 -37.32 -36.53 26.85
C ALA A 11 -36.24 -35.64 27.50
N LEU A 12 -35.41 -35.00 26.67
CA LEU A 12 -34.59 -33.88 27.12
C LEU A 12 -35.39 -32.58 26.94
N CYS A 13 -35.79 -32.00 28.07
CA CYS A 13 -36.27 -30.63 28.16
C CYS A 13 -35.11 -29.67 27.84
N CYS A 14 -35.00 -29.21 26.60
CA CYS A 14 -34.24 -28.01 26.29
C CYS A 14 -35.08 -26.80 26.69
N MET A 15 -34.72 -26.15 27.80
CA MET A 15 -35.16 -24.79 28.07
C MET A 15 -34.59 -23.90 26.96
N ALA A 16 -35.47 -23.45 26.07
CA ALA A 16 -35.16 -22.42 25.09
C ALA A 16 -34.82 -21.14 25.86
N ALA A 17 -33.54 -20.79 25.88
CA ALA A 17 -33.16 -19.40 26.04
C ALA A 17 -33.71 -18.66 24.80
N ASN A 18 -34.81 -17.94 24.96
CA ASN A 18 -35.32 -17.00 23.97
C ASN A 18 -34.28 -15.88 23.79
N THR A 19 -33.24 -16.13 23.01
CA THR A 19 -32.56 -15.07 22.29
C THR A 19 -33.56 -14.59 21.25
N PHE A 20 -34.16 -13.42 21.47
CA PHE A 20 -34.88 -12.69 20.43
C PHE A 20 -33.88 -12.40 19.30
N GLY A 21 -33.76 -13.33 18.35
CA GLY A 21 -33.18 -13.03 17.06
C GLY A 21 -34.07 -11.98 16.43
N GLN A 22 -33.55 -10.78 16.19
CA GLN A 22 -34.22 -9.83 15.31
C GLN A 22 -34.49 -10.56 14.00
N SER A 23 -35.75 -10.62 13.59
CA SER A 23 -36.08 -11.00 12.21
C SER A 23 -35.29 -10.09 11.26
N PRO A 24 -34.72 -10.63 10.16
CA PRO A 24 -34.02 -9.80 9.19
C PRO A 24 -34.94 -8.68 8.72
N SER A 25 -34.44 -7.44 8.78
CA SER A 25 -35.19 -6.24 8.41
C SER A 25 -35.40 -6.17 6.89
N TYR A 26 -34.48 -6.76 6.12
CA TYR A 26 -34.58 -6.89 4.67
C TYR A 26 -34.76 -8.35 4.23
N SER A 27 -35.88 -8.65 3.57
CA SER A 27 -36.13 -9.97 2.97
C SER A 27 -35.52 -10.04 1.57
N THR A 28 -34.53 -10.91 1.39
CA THR A 28 -33.94 -11.20 0.06
C THR A 28 -35.00 -11.69 -0.92
N GLN A 29 -35.93 -12.54 -0.48
CA GLN A 29 -37.02 -13.03 -1.33
C GLN A 29 -37.94 -11.91 -1.83
N ALA A 30 -38.31 -10.98 -0.94
CA ALA A 30 -39.17 -9.84 -1.29
C ALA A 30 -38.45 -8.91 -2.29
N ILE A 31 -37.17 -8.61 -2.03
CA ILE A 31 -36.36 -7.77 -2.92
C ILE A 31 -36.18 -8.45 -4.28
N THR A 32 -35.85 -9.73 -4.33
CA THR A 32 -35.70 -10.49 -5.58
C THR A 32 -36.97 -10.46 -6.41
N LYS A 33 -38.14 -10.59 -5.78
CA LYS A 33 -39.41 -10.50 -6.51
C LYS A 33 -39.67 -9.11 -7.05
N ASP A 34 -39.34 -8.07 -6.28
CA ASP A 34 -39.50 -6.68 -6.73
C ASP A 34 -38.58 -6.32 -7.91
N LEU A 35 -37.48 -7.06 -8.13
CA LEU A 35 -36.62 -6.89 -9.31
C LEU A 35 -37.34 -7.18 -10.63
N GLU A 36 -38.46 -7.91 -10.64
CA GLU A 36 -39.30 -8.13 -11.84
C GLU A 36 -39.86 -6.82 -12.42
N PHE A 37 -39.88 -5.73 -11.63
CA PHE A 37 -40.32 -4.41 -12.07
C PHE A 37 -39.21 -3.53 -12.65
N PHE A 38 -37.97 -4.05 -12.71
CA PHE A 38 -36.78 -3.36 -13.22
C PHE A 38 -36.25 -4.05 -14.48
N LYS A 39 -35.38 -3.37 -15.23
CA LYS A 39 -34.80 -3.93 -16.46
C LYS A 39 -33.86 -5.10 -16.21
N ASP A 40 -33.13 -5.05 -15.10
CA ASP A 40 -32.15 -6.06 -14.70
C ASP A 40 -31.98 -6.06 -13.17
N TRP A 41 -31.14 -6.96 -12.67
CA TRP A 41 -30.92 -7.13 -11.24
C TRP A 41 -30.23 -5.94 -10.57
N THR A 42 -29.61 -5.04 -11.33
CA THR A 42 -29.00 -3.83 -10.76
C THR A 42 -30.05 -2.82 -10.33
N ALA A 43 -31.33 -2.96 -10.74
CA ALA A 43 -32.40 -2.02 -10.45
C ALA A 43 -32.05 -0.56 -10.79
N SER A 44 -31.19 -0.35 -11.79
CA SER A 44 -30.77 0.98 -12.26
C SER A 44 -31.88 1.73 -12.99
N GLN A 45 -32.81 0.99 -13.61
CA GLN A 45 -33.94 1.51 -14.36
C GLN A 45 -35.17 0.62 -14.16
N LEU A 46 -36.35 1.24 -14.12
CA LEU A 46 -37.62 0.54 -14.16
C LEU A 46 -37.85 -0.09 -15.53
N ALA A 47 -38.63 -1.17 -15.58
CA ALA A 47 -39.09 -1.78 -16.83
C ALA A 47 -39.80 -0.73 -17.73
N ASP A 48 -39.65 -0.86 -19.05
CA ASP A 48 -40.13 0.16 -20.01
C ASP A 48 -41.65 0.40 -19.94
N ASP A 49 -42.43 -0.62 -19.56
CA ASP A 49 -43.89 -0.56 -19.43
C ASP A 49 -44.38 -0.32 -18.00
N PHE A 50 -43.49 0.09 -17.08
CA PHE A 50 -43.82 0.28 -15.66
C PHE A 50 -44.84 1.41 -15.39
N LYS A 51 -45.91 1.08 -14.66
CA LYS A 51 -47.04 1.95 -14.31
C LYS A 51 -47.12 2.19 -12.81
N ASN A 52 -47.56 3.38 -12.41
CA ASN A 52 -47.67 3.77 -10.99
C ASN A 52 -48.51 2.80 -10.13
N LYS A 53 -49.50 2.11 -10.72
CA LYS A 53 -50.29 1.10 -9.99
C LYS A 53 -49.47 -0.10 -9.51
N GLN A 54 -48.34 -0.40 -10.16
CA GLN A 54 -47.43 -1.50 -9.80
C GLN A 54 -46.62 -1.18 -8.54
N LEU A 55 -46.48 0.08 -8.12
CA LEU A 55 -45.86 0.43 -6.83
C LEU A 55 -46.53 -0.23 -5.63
N LYS A 56 -47.83 -0.54 -5.72
CA LYS A 56 -48.58 -1.25 -4.67
C LYS A 56 -48.28 -2.75 -4.61
N GLN A 57 -47.59 -3.30 -5.61
CA GLN A 57 -47.25 -4.72 -5.72
C GLN A 57 -45.87 -5.03 -5.12
N PHE A 58 -45.06 -3.99 -4.85
CA PHE A 58 -43.77 -4.13 -4.20
C PHE A 58 -43.91 -4.72 -2.80
N GLN A 59 -43.09 -5.71 -2.50
CA GLN A 59 -43.03 -6.40 -1.22
C GLN A 59 -42.02 -5.78 -0.26
N SER A 60 -40.95 -5.18 -0.81
CA SER A 60 -39.93 -4.44 -0.07
C SER A 60 -40.25 -2.95 -0.05
N PRO A 61 -40.42 -2.34 1.13
CA PRO A 61 -40.58 -0.89 1.25
C PRO A 61 -39.41 -0.11 0.63
N THR A 62 -38.19 -0.62 0.76
CA THR A 62 -36.97 -0.02 0.22
C THR A 62 -36.98 -0.02 -1.31
N MET A 63 -37.30 -1.16 -1.93
CA MET A 63 -37.36 -1.24 -3.39
C MET A 63 -38.50 -0.39 -3.96
N ARG A 64 -39.64 -0.32 -3.24
CA ARG A 64 -40.73 0.58 -3.61
C ARG A 64 -40.28 2.04 -3.61
N GLN A 65 -39.55 2.47 -2.57
CA GLN A 65 -39.02 3.83 -2.48
C GLN A 65 -38.04 4.12 -3.64
N LEU A 66 -37.14 3.19 -3.94
CA LEU A 66 -36.23 3.31 -5.09
C LEU A 66 -37.02 3.48 -6.40
N ALA A 67 -38.03 2.63 -6.63
CA ALA A 67 -38.89 2.71 -7.81
C ALA A 67 -39.64 4.06 -7.89
N GLU A 68 -40.13 4.58 -6.76
CA GLU A 68 -40.76 5.91 -6.71
C GLU A 68 -39.79 7.02 -7.10
N GLN A 69 -38.55 6.99 -6.60
CA GLN A 69 -37.53 7.99 -6.89
C GLN A 69 -37.09 7.93 -8.36
N LEU A 70 -36.86 6.73 -8.90
CA LEU A 70 -36.54 6.53 -10.31
C LEU A 70 -37.67 7.03 -11.21
N LYS A 71 -38.93 6.72 -10.86
CA LYS A 71 -40.09 7.18 -11.65
C LYS A 71 -40.24 8.70 -11.64
N LYS A 72 -39.92 9.35 -10.52
CA LYS A 72 -39.96 10.81 -10.35
C LYS A 72 -38.72 11.51 -10.93
N GLY A 73 -37.67 10.78 -11.29
CA GLY A 73 -36.39 11.35 -11.72
C GLY A 73 -35.61 12.02 -10.59
N THR A 74 -35.90 11.66 -9.33
CA THR A 74 -35.27 12.25 -8.13
C THR A 74 -34.26 11.30 -7.47
N TYR A 75 -33.96 10.16 -8.09
CA TYR A 75 -32.97 9.22 -7.57
C TYR A 75 -31.56 9.73 -7.87
N GLU A 76 -30.82 10.09 -6.82
CA GLU A 76 -29.42 10.48 -6.93
C GLU A 76 -28.52 9.26 -6.82
N SER A 77 -28.18 8.68 -7.97
CA SER A 77 -27.39 7.45 -8.05
C SER A 77 -25.89 7.66 -7.82
N ARG A 78 -25.45 8.91 -7.58
CA ARG A 78 -24.03 9.28 -7.52
C ARG A 78 -23.33 8.44 -6.44
N TYR A 79 -22.29 7.72 -6.84
CA TYR A 79 -21.54 6.71 -6.06
C TYR A 79 -22.33 5.43 -5.72
N LEU A 80 -23.63 5.55 -5.42
CA LEU A 80 -24.48 4.43 -5.02
C LEU A 80 -24.71 3.41 -6.14
N LEU A 81 -24.65 3.81 -7.40
CA LEU A 81 -24.72 2.90 -8.55
C LEU A 81 -23.55 3.21 -9.49
N ASN A 82 -22.66 2.24 -9.70
CA ASN A 82 -21.53 2.41 -10.60
C ASN A 82 -21.04 1.08 -11.19
N SER A 83 -20.26 1.16 -12.26
CA SER A 83 -19.54 0.03 -12.84
C SER A 83 -18.05 0.12 -12.51
N TYR A 84 -17.49 -0.97 -12.02
CA TYR A 84 -16.12 -1.05 -11.54
C TYR A 84 -15.29 -1.95 -12.43
N SER A 85 -14.27 -1.38 -13.08
CA SER A 85 -13.24 -2.16 -13.77
C SER A 85 -12.29 -2.82 -12.77
N PRO A 86 -11.68 -3.96 -13.12
CA PRO A 86 -10.70 -4.61 -12.26
C PRO A 86 -9.40 -3.80 -12.18
N ILE A 87 -8.73 -3.90 -11.04
CA ILE A 87 -7.38 -3.37 -10.82
C ILE A 87 -6.35 -4.51 -11.03
N PRO A 88 -5.10 -4.26 -11.48
CA PRO A 88 -4.12 -5.34 -11.59
C PRO A 88 -3.86 -6.05 -10.27
N SER A 89 -3.79 -7.39 -10.32
CA SER A 89 -3.45 -8.23 -9.19
C SER A 89 -2.01 -8.03 -8.74
N ASN A 90 -1.71 -8.39 -7.49
CA ASN A 90 -0.34 -8.33 -6.96
C ASN A 90 0.66 -9.16 -7.79
N LYS A 91 0.21 -10.19 -8.49
CA LYS A 91 1.05 -10.98 -9.39
C LYS A 91 1.57 -10.13 -10.56
N ILE A 92 0.70 -9.33 -11.19
CA ILE A 92 1.13 -8.41 -12.25
C ILE A 92 2.14 -7.40 -11.72
N LEU A 93 1.94 -6.89 -10.50
CA LEU A 93 2.89 -5.97 -9.88
C LEU A 93 4.23 -6.63 -9.58
N GLU A 94 4.21 -7.85 -9.05
CA GLU A 94 5.41 -8.64 -8.81
C GLU A 94 6.18 -8.92 -10.11
N GLU A 95 5.51 -9.29 -11.19
CA GLU A 95 6.12 -9.49 -12.50
C GLU A 95 6.69 -8.18 -13.08
N LYS A 96 5.98 -7.05 -12.92
CA LYS A 96 6.36 -5.76 -13.51
C LYS A 96 7.46 -5.04 -12.73
N LEU A 97 7.44 -5.13 -11.39
CA LEU A 97 8.30 -4.35 -10.50
C LEU A 97 9.12 -5.17 -9.50
N LYS A 98 8.78 -6.44 -9.25
CA LYS A 98 9.17 -7.20 -8.03
C LYS A 98 8.72 -6.54 -6.72
N LEU A 99 7.75 -5.64 -6.81
CA LEU A 99 7.18 -4.90 -5.69
C LEU A 99 5.67 -5.04 -5.76
N TYR A 100 5.04 -5.43 -4.66
CA TYR A 100 3.58 -5.55 -4.58
C TYR A 100 3.06 -5.22 -3.17
N ASN A 101 3.88 -5.49 -2.15
CA ASN A 101 3.57 -5.22 -0.76
C ASN A 101 3.62 -3.70 -0.49
N GLY A 102 2.57 -3.14 0.12
CA GLY A 102 2.37 -1.69 0.29
C GLY A 102 1.52 -1.03 -0.80
N TYR A 103 1.19 -1.74 -1.89
CA TYR A 103 0.19 -1.26 -2.86
C TYR A 103 -1.23 -1.50 -2.35
N SER A 104 -2.14 -0.58 -2.67
CA SER A 104 -3.47 -0.52 -2.09
C SER A 104 -4.31 -1.76 -2.38
N ARG A 105 -4.92 -2.35 -1.34
CA ARG A 105 -6.00 -3.35 -1.49
C ARG A 105 -7.38 -2.71 -1.62
N TYR A 106 -7.44 -1.38 -1.58
CA TYR A 106 -8.66 -0.58 -1.44
C TYR A 106 -8.83 0.41 -2.61
N GLU A 107 -8.25 0.08 -3.76
CA GLU A 107 -8.11 1.03 -4.87
C GLU A 107 -9.40 1.28 -5.67
N ASN A 108 -10.30 0.29 -5.71
CA ASN A 108 -11.65 0.51 -6.21
C ASN A 108 -12.51 1.20 -5.14
N ILE A 109 -12.24 2.50 -4.96
CA ILE A 109 -12.98 3.40 -4.07
C ILE A 109 -14.39 3.60 -4.61
N THR A 110 -15.39 3.33 -3.78
CA THR A 110 -16.80 3.48 -4.18
C THR A 110 -17.33 4.90 -3.93
N GLY A 111 -16.84 5.57 -2.89
CA GLY A 111 -17.45 6.78 -2.33
C GLY A 111 -18.73 6.50 -1.53
N VAL A 112 -19.01 5.24 -1.19
CA VAL A 112 -20.16 4.83 -0.38
C VAL A 112 -19.73 4.58 1.05
N TYR A 113 -20.55 5.03 2.01
CA TYR A 113 -20.42 4.74 3.44
C TYR A 113 -21.59 3.87 3.88
N LEU A 114 -21.30 2.71 4.47
CA LEU A 114 -22.32 1.84 5.05
C LEU A 114 -22.34 1.97 6.56
N GLU A 115 -23.54 2.06 7.11
CA GLU A 115 -23.78 2.09 8.55
C GLU A 115 -23.81 0.66 9.11
N LYS A 116 -23.59 0.54 10.43
CA LYS A 116 -23.72 -0.73 11.14
C LYS A 116 -25.13 -1.29 10.99
N GLY A 117 -25.24 -2.58 10.71
CA GLY A 117 -26.50 -3.30 10.51
C GLY A 117 -26.65 -3.80 9.07
N GLU A 118 -27.87 -4.21 8.73
CA GLU A 118 -28.16 -4.74 7.40
C GLU A 118 -28.15 -3.65 6.32
N ASN A 119 -27.53 -3.97 5.18
CA ASN A 119 -27.48 -3.13 4.00
C ASN A 119 -27.79 -3.96 2.75
N VAL A 120 -28.53 -3.36 1.80
CA VAL A 120 -28.94 -4.00 0.54
C VAL A 120 -28.03 -3.55 -0.59
N VAL A 121 -27.39 -4.53 -1.23
CA VAL A 121 -26.50 -4.34 -2.39
C VAL A 121 -26.98 -5.24 -3.52
N LEU A 122 -27.22 -4.66 -4.68
CA LEU A 122 -27.56 -5.38 -5.89
C LEU A 122 -26.34 -5.45 -6.80
N VAL A 123 -26.08 -6.62 -7.35
CA VAL A 123 -24.89 -6.90 -8.15
C VAL A 123 -25.31 -7.43 -9.51
N GLY A 124 -24.75 -6.84 -10.57
CA GLY A 124 -24.94 -7.31 -11.94
C GLY A 124 -24.21 -8.63 -12.19
N ASP A 125 -23.99 -8.95 -13.47
CA ASP A 125 -23.20 -10.11 -13.89
C ASP A 125 -21.76 -9.99 -13.36
N LEU A 126 -21.30 -11.01 -12.65
CA LEU A 126 -19.94 -11.07 -12.12
C LEU A 126 -18.97 -11.68 -13.13
N HIS A 127 -19.47 -12.22 -14.24
CA HIS A 127 -18.70 -12.84 -15.31
C HIS A 127 -17.76 -13.93 -14.79
N GLY A 128 -18.23 -14.70 -13.79
CA GLY A 128 -17.46 -15.72 -13.09
C GLY A 128 -16.33 -15.19 -12.21
N ARG A 129 -16.20 -13.86 -12.06
CA ARG A 129 -15.15 -13.22 -11.25
C ARG A 129 -15.45 -13.30 -9.77
N LYS A 130 -14.37 -13.26 -9.00
CA LYS A 130 -14.44 -13.28 -7.55
C LYS A 130 -14.36 -11.86 -7.01
N VAL A 131 -15.47 -11.37 -6.47
CA VAL A 131 -15.60 -10.02 -5.95
C VAL A 131 -16.09 -10.04 -4.51
N SER A 132 -15.52 -9.17 -3.67
CA SER A 132 -15.99 -8.91 -2.31
C SER A 132 -16.12 -7.39 -2.07
N LEU A 133 -16.91 -6.99 -1.09
CA LEU A 133 -16.84 -5.65 -0.50
C LEU A 133 -15.85 -5.65 0.65
N LEU A 134 -15.02 -4.61 0.75
CA LEU A 134 -14.13 -4.37 1.88
C LEU A 134 -14.58 -3.12 2.63
N ILE A 135 -14.60 -3.20 3.96
CA ILE A 135 -14.82 -2.05 4.84
C ILE A 135 -13.66 -2.00 5.85
N ALA A 136 -12.73 -1.07 5.64
CA ALA A 136 -11.57 -0.88 6.50
C ALA A 136 -11.90 -0.04 7.73
N GLU A 137 -11.38 -0.43 8.88
CA GLU A 137 -11.51 0.32 10.13
C GLU A 137 -10.41 1.40 10.24
N TRP A 138 -10.42 2.38 9.34
CA TRP A 138 -9.38 3.43 9.28
C TRP A 138 -9.16 4.16 10.61
N MET A 139 -10.26 4.42 11.34
CA MET A 139 -10.26 5.15 12.61
C MET A 139 -10.10 4.26 13.84
N ARG A 140 -9.69 2.99 13.65
CA ARG A 140 -9.53 2.02 14.74
C ARG A 140 -8.56 2.57 15.80
N GLN A 141 -9.07 2.68 17.03
CA GLN A 141 -8.28 3.02 18.20
C GLN A 141 -7.65 1.76 18.82
N PRO A 142 -6.50 1.88 19.52
CA PRO A 142 -5.96 0.81 20.34
C PRO A 142 -6.95 0.35 21.40
N THR A 143 -6.85 -0.92 21.82
CA THR A 143 -7.66 -1.44 22.93
C THR A 143 -7.43 -0.60 24.21
N PRO A 144 -8.47 0.00 24.83
CA PRO A 144 -8.31 0.80 26.04
C PRO A 144 -7.61 0.03 27.17
N GLY A 145 -6.68 0.68 27.86
CA GLY A 145 -5.90 0.09 28.95
C GLY A 145 -4.64 -0.67 28.52
N PHE A 146 -4.36 -0.77 27.22
CA PHE A 146 -3.11 -1.34 26.69
C PHE A 146 -2.25 -0.24 26.05
N GLU A 147 -0.92 -0.41 26.11
CA GLU A 147 0.00 0.41 25.31
C GLU A 147 -0.33 0.21 23.81
N PRO A 148 -0.40 1.28 22.99
CA PRO A 148 -0.80 1.17 21.58
C PRO A 148 0.00 0.15 20.75
N THR A 149 1.29 -0.02 21.06
CA THR A 149 2.22 -0.98 20.42
C THR A 149 2.05 -2.42 20.89
N LYS A 150 1.33 -2.64 21.99
CA LYS A 150 1.07 -3.96 22.60
C LYS A 150 -0.42 -4.29 22.58
N ASP A 151 -1.15 -3.74 21.62
CA ASP A 151 -2.58 -3.98 21.47
C ASP A 151 -2.85 -5.49 21.31
N PRO A 152 -3.62 -6.13 22.22
CA PRO A 152 -3.91 -7.57 22.15
C PRO A 152 -4.66 -7.97 20.88
N GLN A 153 -5.31 -7.00 20.22
CA GLN A 153 -6.01 -7.20 18.95
C GLN A 153 -5.11 -7.03 17.72
N GLY A 154 -3.80 -6.86 17.92
CA GLY A 154 -2.84 -6.52 16.89
C GLY A 154 -2.84 -5.03 16.55
N TRP A 155 -1.73 -4.54 16.01
CA TRP A 155 -1.51 -3.15 15.62
C TRP A 155 -1.87 -2.86 14.15
N GLY A 156 -2.03 -3.92 13.34
CA GLY A 156 -2.40 -3.81 11.92
C GLY A 156 -3.83 -3.34 11.67
N LEU A 157 -4.09 -2.92 10.43
CA LEU A 157 -5.42 -2.52 9.99
C LEU A 157 -6.41 -3.69 10.08
N LYS A 158 -7.60 -3.43 10.63
CA LYS A 158 -8.72 -4.38 10.59
C LYS A 158 -9.67 -4.03 9.45
N ARG A 159 -10.30 -5.06 8.89
CA ARG A 159 -11.32 -4.90 7.85
C ARG A 159 -12.39 -5.96 7.97
N GLN A 160 -13.57 -5.63 7.46
CA GLN A 160 -14.65 -6.57 7.17
C GLN A 160 -14.61 -6.90 5.67
N GLU A 161 -14.89 -8.15 5.32
CA GLU A 161 -14.99 -8.62 3.94
C GLU A 161 -16.33 -9.32 3.74
N TYR A 162 -17.07 -8.89 2.72
CA TYR A 162 -18.37 -9.48 2.36
C TYR A 162 -18.30 -10.01 0.94
N ARG A 163 -18.35 -11.33 0.81
CA ARG A 163 -18.36 -11.98 -0.48
C ARG A 163 -19.64 -11.65 -1.25
N LEU A 164 -19.51 -11.17 -2.48
CA LEU A 164 -20.66 -10.87 -3.34
C LEU A 164 -21.03 -12.05 -4.22
N HIS A 165 -22.32 -12.14 -4.55
CA HIS A 165 -22.88 -12.95 -5.64
C HIS A 165 -23.78 -12.09 -6.51
N GLU A 166 -24.09 -12.54 -7.72
CA GLU A 166 -25.01 -11.88 -8.64
C GLU A 166 -26.41 -11.74 -8.02
N GLY A 167 -27.09 -10.62 -8.30
CA GLY A 167 -28.41 -10.32 -7.74
C GLY A 167 -28.35 -9.70 -6.34
N VAL A 168 -29.27 -10.12 -5.46
CA VAL A 168 -29.54 -9.47 -4.17
C VAL A 168 -28.60 -9.94 -3.08
N ASN A 169 -27.83 -9.03 -2.50
CA ASN A 169 -26.99 -9.25 -1.33
C ASN A 169 -27.52 -8.41 -0.16
N VAL A 170 -27.88 -9.05 0.95
CA VAL A 170 -28.15 -8.37 2.23
C VAL A 170 -26.98 -8.63 3.15
N ILE A 171 -26.14 -7.63 3.36
CA ILE A 171 -24.91 -7.74 4.15
C ILE A 171 -25.10 -7.11 5.53
N ASN A 172 -24.60 -7.76 6.58
CA ASN A 172 -24.66 -7.22 7.94
C ASN A 172 -23.31 -6.60 8.31
N VAL A 173 -23.24 -5.26 8.28
CA VAL A 173 -22.05 -4.48 8.61
C VAL A 173 -21.90 -4.39 10.13
N GLU A 174 -20.79 -4.89 10.69
CA GLU A 174 -20.53 -4.86 12.13
C GLU A 174 -20.02 -3.48 12.59
N LYS A 175 -19.19 -2.85 11.76
CA LYS A 175 -18.65 -1.51 11.97
C LYS A 175 -18.80 -0.67 10.70
N ALA A 176 -19.38 0.51 10.86
CA ALA A 176 -19.61 1.43 9.77
C ALA A 176 -18.28 1.91 9.15
N GLY A 177 -18.28 2.20 7.85
CA GLY A 177 -17.07 2.64 7.15
C GLY A 177 -17.26 2.84 5.65
N ASN A 178 -16.22 3.40 5.02
CA ASN A 178 -16.13 3.52 3.56
C ASN A 178 -16.03 2.12 2.94
N VAL A 179 -16.68 1.94 1.79
CA VAL A 179 -16.70 0.68 1.05
C VAL A 179 -15.72 0.72 -0.11
N TYR A 180 -15.04 -0.41 -0.32
CA TYR A 180 -14.17 -0.65 -1.46
C TYR A 180 -14.53 -1.96 -2.13
N ILE A 181 -14.27 -2.07 -3.43
CA ILE A 181 -14.50 -3.32 -4.17
C ILE A 181 -13.18 -4.10 -4.26
N ASP A 182 -13.14 -5.30 -3.69
CA ASP A 182 -12.06 -6.25 -3.92
C ASP A 182 -12.27 -6.91 -5.29
N TYR A 183 -11.84 -6.20 -6.34
CA TYR A 183 -11.87 -6.69 -7.72
C TYR A 183 -10.50 -6.48 -8.38
N PHE A 184 -9.62 -7.46 -8.17
CA PHE A 184 -8.30 -7.50 -8.77
C PHE A 184 -8.19 -8.66 -9.78
N ALA A 185 -7.53 -8.44 -10.91
CA ALA A 185 -7.41 -9.41 -11.98
C ALA A 185 -5.98 -9.53 -12.52
N ASP A 186 -5.63 -10.72 -13.01
CA ASP A 186 -4.40 -11.01 -13.77
C ASP A 186 -4.51 -10.53 -15.23
N ASP A 187 -5.72 -10.18 -15.68
CA ASP A 187 -6.05 -9.75 -17.03
C ASP A 187 -6.92 -8.47 -17.05
N PRO A 188 -6.49 -7.38 -16.37
CA PRO A 188 -7.34 -6.21 -16.10
C PRO A 188 -7.81 -5.48 -17.36
N GLU A 189 -7.06 -5.57 -18.46
CA GLU A 189 -7.40 -4.92 -19.75
C GLU A 189 -8.57 -5.61 -20.49
N THR A 190 -8.79 -6.90 -20.24
CA THR A 190 -9.84 -7.69 -20.90
C THR A 190 -10.96 -8.12 -19.96
N ALA A 191 -10.73 -8.03 -18.64
CA ALA A 191 -11.71 -8.41 -17.66
C ALA A 191 -12.85 -7.37 -17.60
N PRO A 192 -14.12 -7.82 -17.66
CA PRO A 192 -15.27 -6.92 -17.78
C PRO A 192 -15.49 -6.09 -16.50
N ALA A 193 -16.06 -4.90 -16.66
CA ALA A 193 -16.53 -4.12 -15.52
C ALA A 193 -17.76 -4.77 -14.89
N ILE A 194 -17.89 -4.67 -13.58
CA ILE A 194 -19.05 -5.18 -12.82
C ILE A 194 -19.90 -4.02 -12.31
N THR A 195 -21.22 -4.10 -12.49
CA THR A 195 -22.14 -3.06 -11.98
C THR A 195 -22.61 -3.42 -10.57
N ILE A 196 -22.49 -2.48 -9.64
CA ILE A 196 -22.93 -2.64 -8.26
C ILE A 196 -23.81 -1.45 -7.89
N HIS A 197 -24.95 -1.74 -7.25
CA HIS A 197 -25.91 -0.77 -6.76
C HIS A 197 -26.14 -0.95 -5.24
N PHE A 198 -25.66 0.02 -4.47
CA PHE A 198 -25.94 0.19 -3.05
C PHE A 198 -27.32 0.84 -2.88
N VAL A 199 -28.36 0.02 -2.70
CA VAL A 199 -29.74 0.50 -2.50
C VAL A 199 -29.89 1.17 -1.13
N THR A 200 -29.11 0.71 -0.15
CA THR A 200 -28.93 1.37 1.15
C THR A 200 -27.49 1.87 1.28
N GLY A 201 -27.27 2.75 2.26
CA GLY A 201 -25.99 3.42 2.46
C GLY A 201 -26.08 4.92 2.18
N LYS A 202 -24.96 5.62 2.36
CA LYS A 202 -24.85 7.06 2.16
C LYS A 202 -23.74 7.36 1.16
N ALA A 203 -23.98 8.33 0.29
CA ALA A 203 -22.94 8.89 -0.56
C ALA A 203 -22.00 9.76 0.30
N ASN A 204 -20.76 9.30 0.48
CA ASN A 204 -19.68 10.09 1.06
C ASN A 204 -18.88 10.83 -0.02
N GLY A 205 -18.71 10.19 -1.17
CA GLY A 205 -17.77 10.59 -2.21
C GLY A 205 -16.32 10.30 -1.85
N TYR A 206 -15.45 10.66 -2.78
CA TYR A 206 -13.99 10.63 -2.70
C TYR A 206 -13.44 11.72 -3.63
N PHE A 207 -12.19 12.13 -3.43
CA PHE A 207 -11.54 13.13 -4.27
C PHE A 207 -10.63 12.48 -5.32
N ASP A 208 -11.00 12.57 -6.60
CA ASP A 208 -10.20 12.19 -7.76
C ASP A 208 -9.44 13.42 -8.26
N ALA A 209 -8.14 13.48 -7.95
CA ALA A 209 -7.31 14.63 -8.24
C ALA A 209 -7.08 14.86 -9.74
N GLU A 210 -7.37 13.88 -10.61
CA GLU A 210 -7.29 14.08 -12.06
C GLU A 210 -8.57 14.68 -12.64
N LYS A 211 -9.71 14.59 -11.92
CA LYS A 211 -11.03 14.96 -12.45
C LYS A 211 -11.70 16.12 -11.73
N GLN A 212 -11.49 16.25 -10.42
CA GLN A 212 -12.21 17.19 -9.56
C GLN A 212 -11.37 18.43 -9.27
N THR A 213 -11.99 19.53 -8.84
CA THR A 213 -11.37 20.82 -8.50
C THR A 213 -11.24 21.03 -6.99
N ASN A 214 -10.54 22.08 -6.55
CA ASN A 214 -10.49 22.44 -5.11
C ASN A 214 -11.85 22.88 -4.56
N GLU A 215 -12.77 23.34 -5.41
CA GLU A 215 -14.15 23.61 -5.00
C GLU A 215 -14.92 22.31 -4.75
N ASP A 216 -14.76 21.31 -5.63
CA ASP A 216 -15.31 19.97 -5.38
C ASP A 216 -14.74 19.35 -4.10
N TRP A 217 -13.45 19.56 -3.84
CA TRP A 217 -12.77 19.11 -2.62
C TRP A 217 -13.41 19.69 -1.36
N LYS A 218 -13.59 21.01 -1.29
CA LYS A 218 -14.27 21.65 -0.16
C LYS A 218 -15.67 21.11 0.04
N ASN A 219 -16.42 21.01 -1.06
CA ASN A 219 -17.77 20.47 -1.02
C ASN A 219 -17.80 19.03 -0.49
N LEU A 220 -16.84 18.18 -0.88
CA LEU A 220 -16.67 16.83 -0.33
C LEU A 220 -16.37 16.86 1.17
N LEU A 221 -15.46 17.71 1.63
CA LEU A 221 -15.12 17.80 3.05
C LEU A 221 -16.30 18.31 3.89
N ASP A 222 -17.05 19.29 3.40
CA ASP A 222 -18.16 19.90 4.13
C ASP A 222 -19.39 19.00 4.25
N HIS A 223 -19.58 18.10 3.29
CA HIS A 223 -20.68 17.14 3.27
C HIS A 223 -20.26 15.70 3.56
N ALA A 224 -19.01 15.48 4.00
CA ALA A 224 -18.52 14.15 4.34
C ALA A 224 -19.38 13.51 5.45
N VAL A 225 -19.87 12.29 5.19
CA VAL A 225 -20.62 11.48 6.16
C VAL A 225 -19.72 10.51 6.92
N SER A 226 -18.56 10.19 6.35
CA SER A 226 -17.51 9.37 6.93
C SER A 226 -16.50 10.24 7.68
N PRO A 227 -15.88 9.74 8.76
CA PRO A 227 -14.73 10.42 9.36
C PRO A 227 -13.49 10.44 8.47
N VAL A 228 -13.48 9.69 7.35
CA VAL A 228 -12.34 9.57 6.43
C VAL A 228 -12.75 9.96 5.01
N MET A 229 -11.90 10.76 4.35
CA MET A 229 -12.01 11.04 2.93
C MET A 229 -10.91 10.30 2.18
N ASP A 230 -11.32 9.55 1.16
CA ASP A 230 -10.39 8.95 0.21
C ASP A 230 -9.95 10.00 -0.82
N VAL A 231 -8.65 10.02 -1.11
CA VAL A 231 -8.04 10.82 -2.17
C VAL A 231 -7.35 9.89 -3.15
N LYS A 232 -7.69 10.01 -4.42
CA LYS A 232 -7.05 9.31 -5.53
C LYS A 232 -6.14 10.31 -6.25
N THR A 233 -4.83 10.13 -6.11
CA THR A 233 -3.82 10.86 -6.88
C THR A 233 -3.44 10.06 -8.13
N ARG A 234 -2.45 10.52 -8.90
CA ARG A 234 -1.93 9.74 -10.03
C ARG A 234 -1.25 8.45 -9.57
N TYR A 235 -0.46 8.49 -8.51
CA TYR A 235 0.38 7.36 -8.05
C TYR A 235 0.00 6.78 -6.68
N MET A 236 -0.82 7.48 -5.89
CA MET A 236 -1.19 7.08 -4.54
C MET A 236 -2.70 7.16 -4.28
N GLN A 237 -3.13 6.36 -3.32
CA GLN A 237 -4.41 6.50 -2.63
C GLN A 237 -4.12 7.01 -1.23
N LEU A 238 -4.86 8.01 -0.76
CA LEU A 238 -4.80 8.50 0.60
C LEU A 238 -6.13 8.21 1.31
N ALA A 239 -6.08 7.75 2.55
CA ALA A 239 -7.25 7.55 3.41
C ALA A 239 -7.00 8.26 4.75
N TYR A 240 -7.40 9.53 4.83
CA TYR A 240 -7.11 10.40 5.98
C TYR A 240 -8.36 10.97 6.66
N PRO A 241 -8.27 11.30 7.97
CA PRO A 241 -9.40 11.85 8.70
C PRO A 241 -9.82 13.21 8.13
N VAL A 242 -11.11 13.39 7.92
CA VAL A 242 -11.73 14.63 7.44
C VAL A 242 -11.35 15.81 8.33
N GLU A 243 -11.27 15.59 9.65
CA GLU A 243 -10.84 16.60 10.62
C GLU A 243 -9.47 17.20 10.28
N PHE A 244 -8.46 16.36 10.03
CA PHE A 244 -7.11 16.83 9.71
C PHE A 244 -7.01 17.40 8.29
N LEU A 245 -7.80 16.86 7.36
CA LEU A 245 -7.89 17.41 6.00
C LEU A 245 -8.47 18.82 6.02
N LYS A 246 -9.55 19.07 6.77
CA LYS A 246 -10.09 20.42 7.00
C LYS A 246 -9.08 21.31 7.71
N LYS A 247 -8.33 20.77 8.68
CA LYS A 247 -7.36 21.58 9.43
C LYS A 247 -6.16 22.04 8.61
N PHE A 248 -5.61 21.18 7.75
CA PHE A 248 -4.33 21.43 7.07
C PHE A 248 -4.43 21.67 5.56
N ARG A 249 -5.57 21.31 4.95
CA ARG A 249 -5.74 21.27 3.49
C ARG A 249 -7.17 21.61 3.04
N TYR A 250 -7.91 22.43 3.77
CA TYR A 250 -9.30 22.75 3.40
C TYR A 250 -9.43 23.30 1.97
N GLU A 251 -8.55 24.22 1.57
CA GLU A 251 -8.58 24.84 0.22
C GLU A 251 -7.76 24.06 -0.82
N ASP A 252 -6.92 23.12 -0.39
CA ASP A 252 -5.69 22.72 -1.10
C ASP A 252 -5.67 21.23 -1.50
N GLY A 253 -6.82 20.69 -1.93
CA GLY A 253 -6.96 19.26 -2.29
C GLY A 253 -6.05 18.84 -3.45
N LYS A 254 -5.96 19.65 -4.51
CA LYS A 254 -5.06 19.44 -5.66
C LYS A 254 -3.60 19.48 -5.25
N GLU A 255 -3.24 20.46 -4.43
CA GLU A 255 -1.87 20.70 -3.98
C GLU A 255 -1.40 19.56 -3.08
N LEU A 256 -2.28 19.02 -2.23
CA LEU A 256 -2.03 17.80 -1.48
C LEU A 256 -1.70 16.62 -2.42
N ALA A 257 -2.57 16.36 -3.41
CA ALA A 257 -2.37 15.27 -4.36
C ALA A 257 -1.09 15.43 -5.18
N GLN A 258 -0.84 16.64 -5.68
CA GLN A 258 0.37 16.99 -6.43
C GLN A 258 1.65 16.81 -5.60
N ALA A 259 1.61 17.12 -4.30
CA ALA A 259 2.78 16.95 -3.44
C ALA A 259 3.14 15.47 -3.24
N TYR A 260 2.15 14.59 -3.04
CA TYR A 260 2.36 13.14 -3.01
C TYR A 260 2.81 12.60 -4.37
N ASP A 261 2.20 13.04 -5.47
CA ASP A 261 2.59 12.61 -6.81
C ASP A 261 4.03 13.05 -7.15
N LYS A 262 4.47 14.21 -6.66
CA LYS A 262 5.85 14.68 -6.82
C LYS A 262 6.85 13.82 -6.04
N ILE A 263 6.51 13.37 -4.83
CA ILE A 263 7.33 12.38 -4.09
C ILE A 263 7.47 11.12 -4.93
N MET A 264 6.35 10.57 -5.39
CA MET A 264 6.33 9.33 -6.17
C MET A 264 7.06 9.46 -7.51
N GLU A 265 6.96 10.60 -8.20
CA GLU A 265 7.71 10.84 -9.42
C GLU A 265 9.22 10.77 -9.18
N GLN A 266 9.73 11.34 -8.08
CA GLN A 266 11.14 11.25 -7.75
C GLN A 266 11.55 9.81 -7.37
N GLN A 267 10.74 9.11 -6.58
CA GLN A 267 11.05 7.72 -6.21
C GLN A 267 10.94 6.76 -7.40
N TYR A 268 9.99 6.95 -8.31
CA TYR A 268 9.88 6.21 -9.58
C TYR A 268 10.97 6.59 -10.58
N THR A 269 11.50 7.82 -10.53
CA THR A 269 12.70 8.19 -11.28
C THR A 269 13.90 7.40 -10.74
N PHE A 270 14.11 7.45 -9.42
CA PHE A 270 15.26 6.84 -8.77
C PHE A 270 15.33 5.32 -8.95
N ASN A 271 14.20 4.61 -8.88
CA ASN A 271 14.17 3.18 -9.15
C ASN A 271 14.06 2.81 -10.62
N GLY A 272 14.00 3.77 -11.55
CA GLY A 272 13.92 3.52 -12.99
C GLY A 272 12.53 3.17 -13.53
N ALA A 273 11.47 3.20 -12.72
CA ALA A 273 10.13 2.90 -13.20
C ALA A 273 9.63 3.88 -14.28
N ILE A 274 10.05 5.16 -14.24
CA ILE A 274 9.75 6.11 -15.32
C ILE A 274 10.54 5.75 -16.58
N LYS A 275 11.87 5.59 -16.47
CA LYS A 275 12.78 5.29 -17.58
C LYS A 275 12.38 4.05 -18.36
N TYR A 276 11.97 2.99 -17.65
CA TYR A 276 11.63 1.69 -18.23
C TYR A 276 10.12 1.47 -18.43
N ASN A 277 9.29 2.51 -18.31
CA ASN A 277 7.82 2.43 -18.44
C ASN A 277 7.18 1.36 -17.54
N ARG A 278 7.67 1.26 -16.29
CA ARG A 278 7.24 0.25 -15.33
C ARG A 278 6.23 0.72 -14.30
N ILE A 279 5.81 1.98 -14.32
CA ILE A 279 4.79 2.49 -13.38
C ILE A 279 3.52 1.60 -13.50
N PRO A 280 3.04 0.99 -12.40
CA PRO A 280 1.83 0.21 -12.40
C PRO A 280 0.63 1.16 -12.33
N PRO A 281 -0.53 0.79 -12.89
CA PRO A 281 -1.73 1.62 -12.74
C PRO A 281 -2.33 1.50 -11.32
N LYS A 282 -1.87 0.52 -10.53
CA LYS A 282 -2.19 0.32 -9.11
C LYS A 282 -1.37 1.29 -8.24
N ARG A 283 -2.01 1.87 -7.24
CA ARG A 283 -1.49 2.92 -6.35
C ARG A 283 -0.92 2.37 -5.05
N ILE A 284 0.03 3.10 -4.47
CA ILE A 284 0.46 2.90 -3.07
C ILE A 284 -0.60 3.51 -2.15
N LEU A 285 -0.91 2.85 -1.03
CA LEU A 285 -1.83 3.39 -0.04
C LEU A 285 -1.06 4.17 1.04
N ALA A 286 -1.50 5.38 1.35
CA ALA A 286 -1.14 6.11 2.55
C ALA A 286 -2.37 6.31 3.43
N ARG A 287 -2.27 5.96 4.71
CA ARG A 287 -3.42 5.94 5.62
C ARG A 287 -3.08 6.45 7.01
N VAL A 288 -4.12 6.77 7.76
CA VAL A 288 -4.00 7.00 9.20
C VAL A 288 -3.88 5.67 9.98
N ASN A 289 -3.26 5.73 11.16
CA ASN A 289 -3.32 4.68 12.18
C ASN A 289 -3.31 5.31 13.59
N PHE A 290 -3.59 4.54 14.63
CA PHE A 290 -3.59 5.03 16.01
C PHE A 290 -2.73 4.16 16.95
N ASN A 291 -1.94 3.23 16.41
CA ASN A 291 -1.14 2.28 17.18
C ASN A 291 0.35 2.63 17.23
N TYR A 292 0.91 3.24 16.18
CA TYR A 292 2.34 3.55 16.09
C TYR A 292 2.62 4.83 15.29
N PHE A 293 3.83 5.37 15.45
CA PHE A 293 4.23 6.68 14.92
C PHE A 293 4.12 6.76 13.39
N MET A 294 5.01 6.08 12.68
CA MET A 294 5.00 5.93 11.22
C MET A 294 5.51 4.53 10.91
N PHE A 295 4.94 3.88 9.91
CA PHE A 295 5.41 2.57 9.45
C PHE A 295 4.83 2.23 8.08
N ARG A 296 5.37 1.18 7.48
CA ARG A 296 4.82 0.51 6.30
C ARG A 296 4.42 -0.92 6.63
N ASP A 297 3.23 -1.34 6.18
CA ASP A 297 2.78 -2.73 6.23
C ASP A 297 2.16 -3.22 4.90
N GLY A 298 1.47 -4.37 4.96
CA GLY A 298 0.78 -4.98 3.82
C GLY A 298 -0.26 -4.09 3.15
N ASP A 299 -0.83 -3.15 3.91
CA ASP A 299 -1.90 -2.25 3.52
C ASP A 299 -1.40 -0.80 3.40
N GLY A 300 -0.13 -0.63 3.00
CA GLY A 300 0.46 0.67 2.65
C GLY A 300 1.33 1.29 3.72
N VAL A 301 1.52 2.60 3.61
CA VAL A 301 2.21 3.43 4.61
C VAL A 301 1.19 4.03 5.56
N ALA A 302 1.54 4.11 6.84
CA ALA A 302 0.64 4.45 7.92
C ALA A 302 1.24 5.56 8.79
N PHE A 303 0.43 6.58 9.09
CA PHE A 303 0.82 7.76 9.86
C PHE A 303 -0.07 7.92 11.08
N LEU A 304 0.51 8.20 12.24
CA LEU A 304 -0.23 8.36 13.49
C LEU A 304 -1.26 9.49 13.38
N GLY A 305 -2.51 9.21 13.75
CA GLY A 305 -3.63 10.13 13.74
C GLY A 305 -3.60 11.14 14.87
N ASN A 306 -2.48 11.84 15.04
CA ASN A 306 -2.34 12.97 15.95
C ASN A 306 -1.90 14.22 15.17
N GLU A 307 -2.04 15.39 15.80
CA GLU A 307 -1.80 16.67 15.12
C GLU A 307 -0.37 16.78 14.54
N GLY A 308 0.66 16.37 15.29
CA GLY A 308 2.05 16.51 14.84
C GLY A 308 2.37 15.64 13.62
N THR A 309 1.94 14.38 13.63
CA THR A 309 2.22 13.44 12.54
C THR A 309 1.33 13.75 11.33
N MET A 310 0.06 14.10 11.54
CA MET A 310 -0.82 14.51 10.46
C MET A 310 -0.41 15.85 9.85
N LYS A 311 0.20 16.77 10.61
CA LYS A 311 0.86 17.95 10.03
C LYS A 311 2.03 17.57 9.13
N SER A 312 2.74 16.49 9.39
CA SER A 312 3.82 16.01 8.52
C SER A 312 3.25 15.39 7.23
N ALA A 313 2.21 14.57 7.36
CA ALA A 313 1.56 13.86 6.25
C ALA A 313 0.55 14.69 5.43
N LEU A 314 0.15 15.88 5.91
CA LEU A 314 -0.80 16.77 5.25
C LEU A 314 -0.33 18.23 5.22
N GLY A 315 0.81 18.59 5.79
CA GLY A 315 1.30 19.99 5.86
C GLY A 315 1.99 20.43 4.58
N PRO A 316 2.16 21.74 4.34
CA PRO A 316 2.67 22.28 3.06
C PRO A 316 4.06 21.72 2.68
N ASP A 317 4.85 21.32 3.66
CA ASP A 317 6.23 20.84 3.47
C ASP A 317 6.35 19.34 3.18
N ILE A 318 5.22 18.65 2.96
CA ILE A 318 5.17 17.19 2.80
C ILE A 318 6.17 16.63 1.77
N TYR A 319 6.37 17.35 0.65
CA TYR A 319 7.32 16.94 -0.40
C TYR A 319 8.74 16.73 0.16
N THR A 320 9.11 17.50 1.19
CA THR A 320 10.41 17.46 1.85
C THR A 320 10.41 16.73 3.19
N ASP A 321 9.26 16.22 3.64
CA ASP A 321 9.15 15.55 4.93
C ASP A 321 9.90 14.22 4.91
N TRP A 322 10.85 14.05 5.84
CA TRP A 322 11.69 12.86 5.90
C TRP A 322 10.88 11.61 6.21
N GLY A 323 9.95 11.68 7.17
CA GLY A 323 9.16 10.53 7.61
C GLY A 323 8.27 10.00 6.49
N VAL A 324 7.53 10.89 5.83
CA VAL A 324 6.67 10.53 4.69
C VAL A 324 7.48 9.86 3.57
N ASN A 325 8.60 10.48 3.18
CA ASN A 325 9.46 9.92 2.13
C ASN A 325 10.09 8.58 2.53
N HIS A 326 10.50 8.43 3.79
CA HIS A 326 11.08 7.21 4.34
C HIS A 326 10.11 6.04 4.31
N GLU A 327 8.86 6.24 4.74
CA GLU A 327 7.83 5.19 4.70
C GLU A 327 7.46 4.79 3.27
N ILE A 328 7.30 5.77 2.37
CA ILE A 328 7.07 5.49 0.94
C ILE A 328 8.29 4.74 0.36
N GLY A 329 9.50 5.11 0.77
CA GLY A 329 10.73 4.43 0.40
C GLY A 329 10.74 2.95 0.76
N HIS A 330 10.13 2.55 1.89
CA HIS A 330 9.99 1.13 2.25
C HIS A 330 9.15 0.33 1.25
N VAL A 331 8.16 0.94 0.59
CA VAL A 331 7.37 0.26 -0.46
C VAL A 331 8.22 0.02 -1.71
N MET A 332 9.25 0.83 -1.92
CA MET A 332 10.10 0.84 -3.11
C MET A 332 11.37 -0.01 -2.97
N GLN A 333 11.61 -0.57 -1.79
CA GLN A 333 12.78 -1.40 -1.49
C GLN A 333 12.79 -2.74 -2.24
N MET A 334 13.86 -2.98 -2.99
CA MET A 334 14.10 -4.23 -3.72
C MET A 334 14.67 -5.31 -2.80
N SER A 335 13.82 -5.95 -1.99
CA SER A 335 14.25 -7.07 -1.13
C SER A 335 14.28 -8.40 -1.90
N PRO A 336 15.34 -9.23 -1.79
CA PRO A 336 16.57 -9.02 -1.01
C PRO A 336 17.73 -8.38 -1.79
N GLN A 337 17.54 -7.99 -3.05
CA GLN A 337 18.63 -7.65 -3.99
C GLN A 337 19.37 -6.35 -3.64
N LEU A 338 18.66 -5.33 -3.14
CA LEU A 338 19.22 -4.11 -2.55
C LEU A 338 18.99 -4.05 -1.03
N THR A 339 18.08 -4.88 -0.53
CA THR A 339 17.63 -4.91 0.87
C THR A 339 17.84 -6.32 1.45
N TRP A 340 19.10 -6.76 1.52
CA TRP A 340 19.49 -7.96 2.27
C TRP A 340 19.41 -7.72 3.79
N GLY A 341 19.59 -8.76 4.60
CA GLY A 341 19.52 -8.61 6.06
C GLY A 341 20.47 -7.54 6.59
N GLY A 342 19.94 -6.61 7.41
CA GLY A 342 20.68 -5.45 7.91
C GLY A 342 20.45 -4.16 7.10
N MET A 343 19.72 -4.21 5.98
CA MET A 343 19.50 -3.08 5.09
C MET A 343 18.06 -2.52 5.10
N THR A 344 17.16 -3.04 5.95
CA THR A 344 15.74 -2.63 5.96
C THR A 344 15.58 -1.14 6.27
N GLU A 345 16.32 -0.60 7.22
CA GLU A 345 16.32 0.84 7.54
C GLU A 345 17.40 1.64 6.80
N VAL A 346 18.08 1.03 5.83
CA VAL A 346 19.19 1.65 5.09
C VAL A 346 18.78 1.96 3.67
N SER A 347 18.33 0.93 2.93
CA SER A 347 18.14 1.05 1.48
C SER A 347 16.92 1.90 1.09
N ASN A 348 15.89 2.00 1.93
CA ASN A 348 14.79 2.95 1.74
C ASN A 348 15.28 4.41 1.81
N ASN A 349 16.28 4.71 2.64
CA ASN A 349 16.81 6.06 2.78
C ASN A 349 17.53 6.56 1.52
N LEU A 350 17.91 5.69 0.57
CA LEU A 350 18.38 6.13 -0.75
C LEU A 350 17.29 6.92 -1.51
N PHE A 351 16.04 6.47 -1.43
CA PHE A 351 14.89 7.15 -2.02
C PHE A 351 14.64 8.49 -1.33
N THR A 352 14.65 8.50 0.00
CA THR A 352 14.46 9.72 0.81
C THR A 352 15.54 10.76 0.54
N MET A 353 16.81 10.33 0.46
CA MET A 353 17.95 11.20 0.14
C MET A 353 17.85 11.76 -1.28
N TYR A 354 17.42 10.93 -2.24
CA TYR A 354 17.18 11.38 -3.61
C TYR A 354 16.08 12.45 -3.68
N VAL A 355 14.95 12.24 -3.02
CA VAL A 355 13.87 13.24 -2.99
C VAL A 355 14.34 14.53 -2.31
N ALA A 356 15.04 14.43 -1.17
CA ALA A 356 15.60 15.59 -0.47
C ALA A 356 16.55 16.39 -1.38
N ARG A 357 17.46 15.71 -2.09
CA ARG A 357 18.38 16.36 -3.05
C ARG A 357 17.63 17.06 -4.17
N LYS A 358 16.62 16.41 -4.77
CA LYS A 358 15.78 17.01 -5.82
C LYS A 358 14.92 18.18 -5.32
N ALA A 359 14.62 18.20 -4.02
CA ALA A 359 13.98 19.33 -3.36
C ALA A 359 14.96 20.47 -2.96
N GLY A 360 16.26 20.34 -3.28
CA GLY A 360 17.28 21.31 -2.89
C GLY A 360 17.61 21.31 -1.39
N GLN A 361 17.23 20.25 -0.67
CA GLN A 361 17.56 20.11 0.75
C GLN A 361 18.97 19.51 0.92
N PRO A 362 19.74 19.97 1.91
CA PRO A 362 20.95 19.28 2.29
C PRO A 362 20.61 17.88 2.79
N SER A 363 21.46 16.95 2.44
CA SER A 363 21.34 15.54 2.75
C SER A 363 21.35 15.29 4.26
N ARG A 364 20.66 14.25 4.72
CA ARG A 364 20.66 13.87 6.14
C ARG A 364 22.07 13.48 6.60
N LEU A 365 22.85 12.87 5.72
CA LEU A 365 24.24 12.48 5.99
C LEU A 365 25.11 13.71 6.28
N SER A 366 25.02 14.76 5.47
CA SER A 366 25.75 16.02 5.69
C SER A 366 25.25 16.74 6.94
N LYS A 367 23.92 16.88 7.12
CA LYS A 367 23.34 17.57 8.29
C LYS A 367 23.71 16.91 9.63
N SER A 368 23.85 15.59 9.65
CA SER A 368 24.10 14.81 10.87
C SER A 368 25.55 14.31 11.01
N LYS A 369 26.46 14.79 10.14
CA LYS A 369 27.89 14.44 10.12
C LYS A 369 28.13 12.94 10.03
N ASN A 370 27.32 12.23 9.25
CA ASN A 370 27.43 10.78 9.12
C ASN A 370 28.59 10.36 8.22
N TYR A 371 29.08 11.20 7.30
CA TYR A 371 30.27 10.90 6.51
C TYR A 371 31.50 10.73 7.40
N GLU A 372 31.72 11.67 8.33
CA GLU A 372 32.83 11.64 9.28
C GLU A 372 32.69 10.46 10.24
N LYS A 373 31.50 10.27 10.82
CA LYS A 373 31.25 9.13 11.73
C LYS A 373 31.44 7.78 11.03
N ALA A 374 30.93 7.63 9.81
CA ALA A 374 31.12 6.38 9.06
C ALA A 374 32.60 6.15 8.76
N ARG A 375 33.34 7.21 8.41
CA ARG A 375 34.78 7.11 8.17
C ARG A 375 35.53 6.64 9.42
N GLU A 376 35.25 7.23 10.57
CA GLU A 376 35.84 6.84 11.86
C GLU A 376 35.57 5.36 12.18
N ILE A 377 34.34 4.90 11.91
CA ILE A 377 33.92 3.52 12.20
C ILE A 377 34.58 2.51 11.26
N PHE A 378 34.62 2.79 9.95
CA PHE A 378 34.94 1.79 8.94
C PHE A 378 36.34 1.90 8.35
N ILE A 379 36.83 3.12 8.14
CA ILE A 379 38.06 3.40 7.38
C ILE A 379 39.24 3.65 8.31
N ASP A 380 39.04 4.49 9.33
CA ASP A 380 40.11 4.92 10.23
C ASP A 380 40.28 3.97 11.43
N ALA A 381 39.43 2.94 11.55
CA ALA A 381 39.52 1.91 12.58
C ALA A 381 40.75 1.00 12.39
N GLU A 382 41.46 0.72 13.49
CA GLU A 382 42.65 -0.16 13.50
C GLU A 382 42.33 -1.56 12.94
N LYS A 383 41.17 -2.10 13.32
CA LYS A 383 40.59 -3.31 12.74
C LYS A 383 39.29 -2.95 12.05
N LYS A 384 39.28 -3.06 10.71
CA LYS A 384 38.10 -2.77 9.90
C LYS A 384 36.91 -3.67 10.31
N PRO A 385 35.78 -3.09 10.72
CA PRO A 385 34.57 -3.87 10.97
C PRO A 385 33.88 -4.24 9.65
N PHE A 386 33.08 -5.29 9.70
CA PHE A 386 32.17 -5.64 8.62
C PHE A 386 31.10 -4.54 8.46
N ILE A 387 30.77 -4.17 7.22
CA ILE A 387 29.87 -3.03 6.92
C ILE A 387 28.51 -3.12 7.64
N MET A 388 27.98 -4.31 7.90
CA MET A 388 26.67 -4.45 8.57
C MET A 388 26.72 -4.22 10.09
N ASN A 389 27.91 -4.12 10.69
CA ASN A 389 28.09 -3.96 12.14
C ASN A 389 28.08 -2.49 12.63
N ALA A 390 27.68 -1.52 11.79
CA ALA A 390 27.45 -0.16 12.27
C ALA A 390 26.25 -0.12 13.24
N GLY A 391 26.35 0.73 14.27
CA GLY A 391 25.29 0.92 15.27
C GLY A 391 24.03 1.63 14.74
N GLY A 392 24.08 2.22 13.55
CA GLY A 392 22.96 2.97 12.95
C GLY A 392 22.83 2.75 11.44
N PRO A 393 21.66 3.08 10.86
CA PRO A 393 21.43 2.91 9.43
C PRO A 393 22.18 3.92 8.57
N PHE A 394 22.43 5.13 9.09
CA PHE A 394 22.99 6.23 8.31
C PHE A 394 24.47 6.05 8.00
N GLU A 395 25.24 5.48 8.93
CA GLU A 395 26.66 5.16 8.70
C GLU A 395 26.80 4.08 7.61
N LYS A 396 25.89 3.10 7.60
CA LYS A 396 25.81 2.07 6.53
C LYS A 396 25.43 2.66 5.18
N LEU A 397 24.59 3.70 5.16
CA LEU A 397 24.10 4.34 3.95
C LEU A 397 25.19 5.08 3.16
N VAL A 398 26.23 5.59 3.85
CA VAL A 398 27.29 6.42 3.25
C VAL A 398 27.90 5.82 1.98
N PRO A 399 28.42 4.57 1.95
CA PRO A 399 29.00 4.00 0.74
C PRO A 399 28.00 3.92 -0.43
N PHE A 400 26.73 3.64 -0.17
CA PHE A 400 25.71 3.59 -1.21
C PHE A 400 25.45 4.98 -1.81
N TRP A 401 25.33 5.99 -0.95
CA TRP A 401 25.15 7.36 -1.43
C TRP A 401 26.40 7.92 -2.13
N GLN A 402 27.60 7.54 -1.71
CA GLN A 402 28.84 7.89 -2.43
C GLN A 402 28.90 7.30 -3.84
N LEU A 403 28.33 6.12 -4.07
CA LEU A 403 28.19 5.57 -5.43
C LEU A 403 27.23 6.40 -6.28
N TYR A 404 26.14 6.92 -5.70
CA TYR A 404 25.25 7.86 -6.38
C TYR A 404 26.01 9.14 -6.79
N LEU A 405 26.75 9.75 -5.86
CA LEU A 405 27.52 10.97 -6.13
C LEU A 405 28.60 10.74 -7.19
N TYR A 406 29.32 9.61 -7.11
CA TYR A 406 30.32 9.24 -8.10
C TYR A 406 29.70 9.03 -9.49
N ALA A 407 28.53 8.41 -9.56
CA ALA A 407 27.80 8.25 -10.80
C ALA A 407 27.39 9.60 -11.41
N GLU A 408 26.88 10.53 -10.59
CA GLU A 408 26.57 11.90 -11.04
C GLU A 408 27.81 12.62 -11.58
N GLU A 409 28.96 12.55 -10.91
CA GLU A 409 30.21 13.15 -11.38
C GLU A 409 30.71 12.54 -12.70
N LYS A 410 30.40 11.26 -12.96
CA LYS A 410 30.65 10.60 -14.24
C LYS A 410 29.63 10.95 -15.34
N GLY A 411 28.61 11.75 -15.03
CA GLY A 411 27.53 12.07 -15.96
C GLY A 411 26.53 10.91 -16.14
N TYR A 412 26.42 10.01 -15.15
CA TYR A 412 25.51 8.85 -15.17
C TYR A 412 24.43 8.96 -14.07
N PRO A 413 23.48 9.91 -14.19
CA PRO A 413 22.46 10.14 -13.17
C PRO A 413 21.49 8.96 -12.97
N ASP A 414 21.37 8.08 -13.97
CA ASP A 414 20.47 6.91 -13.94
C ASP A 414 21.11 5.66 -13.33
N PHE A 415 22.28 5.74 -12.70
CA PHE A 415 22.97 4.57 -12.15
C PHE A 415 22.09 3.67 -11.28
N TYR A 416 21.35 4.26 -10.32
CA TYR A 416 20.45 3.49 -9.45
C TYR A 416 19.20 2.97 -10.18
N ALA A 417 18.71 3.72 -11.18
CA ALA A 417 17.60 3.28 -12.02
C ALA A 417 17.99 2.01 -12.80
N ASP A 418 19.19 2.02 -13.39
CA ASP A 418 19.70 0.90 -14.20
C ASP A 418 20.15 -0.28 -13.32
N LEU A 419 20.66 0.00 -12.13
CA LEU A 419 20.96 -1.03 -11.12
C LEU A 419 19.70 -1.77 -10.67
N MET A 420 18.65 -1.04 -10.28
CA MET A 420 17.40 -1.67 -9.86
C MET A 420 16.68 -2.35 -11.03
N GLU A 421 16.87 -1.86 -12.25
CA GLU A 421 16.38 -2.54 -13.45
C GLU A 421 17.10 -3.85 -13.72
N HIS A 422 18.43 -3.86 -13.59
CA HIS A 422 19.20 -5.10 -13.63
C HIS A 422 18.69 -6.08 -12.57
N MET A 423 18.46 -5.62 -11.35
CA MET A 423 17.91 -6.46 -10.28
C MET A 423 16.52 -7.00 -10.64
N ARG A 424 15.61 -6.20 -11.21
CA ARG A 424 14.29 -6.66 -11.66
C ARG A 424 14.37 -7.77 -12.70
N ASN A 425 15.32 -7.69 -13.62
CA ASN A 425 15.44 -8.66 -14.72
C ASN A 425 16.32 -9.88 -14.40
N ASN A 426 16.89 -9.98 -13.20
CA ASN A 426 17.75 -11.10 -12.78
C ASN A 426 17.28 -11.72 -11.46
N PRO A 427 17.44 -13.03 -11.23
CA PRO A 427 17.09 -13.65 -9.96
C PRO A 427 17.93 -13.09 -8.81
N ASP A 428 17.37 -13.09 -7.59
CA ASP A 428 18.15 -12.83 -6.38
C ASP A 428 19.21 -13.92 -6.15
N LYS A 429 20.25 -13.60 -5.36
CA LYS A 429 21.33 -14.56 -5.04
C LYS A 429 21.14 -15.27 -3.70
N GLY A 430 19.93 -15.20 -3.13
CA GLY A 430 19.61 -15.81 -1.85
C GLY A 430 18.68 -14.96 -1.00
N LYS A 431 18.01 -15.63 -0.05
CA LYS A 431 17.10 -15.05 0.96
C LYS A 431 17.54 -15.50 2.36
N GLY A 432 17.01 -14.87 3.42
CA GLY A 432 17.42 -15.17 4.79
C GLY A 432 18.93 -14.97 4.97
N ASP A 433 19.61 -15.93 5.60
CA ASP A 433 21.07 -15.90 5.78
C ASP A 433 21.83 -15.81 4.46
N ALA A 434 21.34 -16.47 3.40
CA ALA A 434 21.95 -16.42 2.07
C ALA A 434 21.75 -15.06 1.37
N SER A 435 20.98 -14.14 1.95
CA SER A 435 20.78 -12.80 1.37
C SER A 435 22.07 -11.99 1.26
N ILE A 436 23.09 -12.32 2.05
CA ILE A 436 24.43 -11.71 1.96
C ILE A 436 25.06 -11.84 0.57
N ASN A 437 24.70 -12.88 -0.21
CA ASN A 437 25.16 -13.03 -1.58
C ASN A 437 24.70 -11.88 -2.49
N ASN A 438 23.56 -11.25 -2.19
CA ASN A 438 23.09 -10.08 -2.94
C ASN A 438 24.00 -8.86 -2.74
N MET A 439 24.69 -8.74 -1.60
CA MET A 439 25.69 -7.69 -1.39
C MET A 439 26.85 -7.84 -2.38
N TYR A 440 27.33 -9.07 -2.61
CA TYR A 440 28.40 -9.33 -3.58
C TYR A 440 27.94 -9.17 -5.02
N GLU A 441 26.68 -9.51 -5.32
CA GLU A 441 26.09 -9.18 -6.62
C GLU A 441 25.98 -7.67 -6.82
N PHE A 442 25.53 -6.92 -5.82
CA PHE A 442 25.47 -5.46 -5.86
C PHE A 442 26.84 -4.85 -6.17
N ILE A 443 27.91 -5.36 -5.55
CA ILE A 443 29.29 -4.93 -5.84
C ILE A 443 29.65 -5.16 -7.31
N LYS A 444 29.42 -6.36 -7.84
CA LYS A 444 29.73 -6.74 -9.23
C LYS A 444 28.96 -5.88 -10.22
N VAL A 445 27.65 -5.76 -10.03
CA VAL A 445 26.77 -4.98 -10.92
C VAL A 445 27.09 -3.50 -10.83
N SER A 446 27.45 -2.98 -9.66
CA SER A 446 27.91 -1.59 -9.53
C SER A 446 29.18 -1.34 -10.35
N CYS A 447 30.15 -2.25 -10.31
CA CYS A 447 31.37 -2.16 -11.13
C CYS A 447 31.05 -2.24 -12.62
N ASP A 448 30.18 -3.18 -13.03
CA ASP A 448 29.76 -3.35 -14.41
C ASP A 448 29.02 -2.12 -14.96
N LEU A 449 28.09 -1.53 -14.20
CA LEU A 449 27.34 -0.35 -14.65
C LEU A 449 28.21 0.90 -14.69
N LEU A 450 29.06 1.11 -13.68
CA LEU A 450 29.96 2.26 -13.64
C LEU A 450 31.17 2.10 -14.55
N GLN A 451 31.43 0.89 -15.08
CA GLN A 451 32.64 0.52 -15.83
C GLN A 451 33.91 0.94 -15.05
N THR A 452 33.90 0.68 -13.75
CA THR A 452 34.96 1.10 -12.81
C THR A 452 35.27 -0.07 -11.87
N ASP A 453 36.55 -0.33 -11.63
CA ASP A 453 36.99 -1.25 -10.57
C ASP A 453 36.85 -0.56 -9.20
N LEU A 454 35.79 -0.92 -8.47
CA LEU A 454 35.47 -0.39 -7.14
C LEU A 454 36.01 -1.29 -6.01
N THR A 455 36.89 -2.25 -6.29
CA THR A 455 37.41 -3.18 -5.29
C THR A 455 37.98 -2.47 -4.07
N ASP A 456 38.84 -1.47 -4.27
CA ASP A 456 39.46 -0.72 -3.17
C ASP A 456 38.43 0.08 -2.35
N PHE A 457 37.36 0.56 -2.99
CA PHE A 457 36.29 1.30 -2.33
C PHE A 457 35.51 0.39 -1.37
N PHE A 458 35.07 -0.78 -1.85
CA PHE A 458 34.34 -1.75 -1.04
C PHE A 458 35.21 -2.37 0.07
N GLU A 459 36.51 -2.54 -0.19
CA GLU A 459 37.51 -2.95 0.81
C GLU A 459 37.68 -1.91 1.92
N LYS A 460 37.66 -0.62 1.60
CA LYS A 460 37.73 0.46 2.61
C LYS A 460 36.50 0.49 3.50
N TRP A 461 35.31 0.29 2.93
CA TRP A 461 34.05 0.28 3.67
C TRP A 461 33.73 -1.03 4.40
N GLY A 462 34.61 -2.04 4.32
CA GLY A 462 34.46 -3.27 5.11
C GLY A 462 33.52 -4.31 4.51
N PHE A 463 33.23 -4.27 3.20
CA PHE A 463 32.40 -5.27 2.51
C PHE A 463 33.10 -6.62 2.31
N PHE A 464 34.44 -6.63 2.41
CA PHE A 464 35.28 -7.82 2.23
C PHE A 464 35.87 -8.35 3.54
N VAL A 465 35.38 -7.88 4.70
CA VAL A 465 35.78 -8.42 6.00
C VAL A 465 35.11 -9.78 6.19
N THR A 466 35.93 -10.83 6.31
CA THR A 466 35.47 -12.21 6.46
C THR A 466 35.23 -12.58 7.91
N GLY A 467 34.28 -13.50 8.15
CA GLY A 467 33.86 -13.90 9.49
C GLY A 467 32.41 -14.35 9.55
N THR A 468 31.95 -14.60 10.78
CA THR A 468 30.55 -14.92 11.09
C THR A 468 29.92 -13.75 11.84
N TYR A 469 28.72 -13.34 11.44
CA TYR A 469 28.03 -12.17 11.97
C TYR A 469 26.56 -12.46 12.25
N ASP A 470 26.10 -12.04 13.43
CA ASP A 470 24.70 -12.05 13.82
C ASP A 470 24.11 -10.65 13.65
N ILE A 471 23.17 -10.50 12.73
CA ILE A 471 22.55 -9.22 12.40
C ILE A 471 21.05 -9.28 12.74
N GLY A 472 20.60 -8.39 13.62
CA GLY A 472 19.18 -8.19 13.91
C GLY A 472 18.60 -7.07 13.04
N ASP A 473 17.60 -7.39 12.22
CA ASP A 473 16.93 -6.46 11.32
C ASP A 473 15.52 -6.95 10.95
N TYR A 474 14.56 -6.79 11.89
CA TYR A 474 13.20 -7.34 11.82
C TYR A 474 13.10 -8.88 11.67
N ALA A 475 14.26 -9.54 11.60
CA ALA A 475 14.53 -10.96 11.68
C ALA A 475 15.98 -11.12 12.19
N ASN A 476 16.37 -12.35 12.52
CA ASN A 476 17.76 -12.68 12.86
C ASN A 476 18.43 -13.29 11.64
N TYR A 477 19.58 -12.73 11.27
CA TYR A 477 20.40 -13.22 10.16
C TYR A 477 21.76 -13.70 10.68
N HIS A 478 22.16 -14.89 10.24
CA HIS A 478 23.45 -15.50 10.56
C HIS A 478 24.33 -15.52 9.30
N PHE A 479 25.10 -14.45 9.09
CA PHE A 479 25.94 -14.33 7.91
C PHE A 479 27.29 -15.01 8.10
N VAL A 480 27.67 -15.82 7.11
CA VAL A 480 29.00 -16.42 7.00
C VAL A 480 29.68 -15.84 5.76
N VAL A 481 30.57 -14.88 5.97
CA VAL A 481 31.36 -14.25 4.91
C VAL A 481 32.68 -14.99 4.77
N THR A 482 32.87 -15.68 3.63
CA THR A 482 34.04 -16.53 3.39
C THR A 482 35.06 -15.88 2.46
N ASP A 483 36.33 -16.27 2.58
CA ASP A 483 37.40 -15.81 1.68
C ASP A 483 37.09 -16.14 0.22
N LYS A 484 36.43 -17.28 -0.02
CA LYS A 484 35.99 -17.70 -1.36
C LYS A 484 35.02 -16.68 -1.98
N MET A 485 34.02 -16.22 -1.24
CA MET A 485 33.05 -15.22 -1.74
C MET A 485 33.74 -13.90 -2.09
N VAL A 486 34.68 -13.47 -1.25
CA VAL A 486 35.48 -12.26 -1.49
C VAL A 486 36.36 -12.43 -2.72
N GLN A 487 37.09 -13.54 -2.83
CA GLN A 487 38.01 -13.80 -3.93
C GLN A 487 37.27 -13.93 -5.27
N GLU A 488 36.17 -14.69 -5.32
CA GLU A 488 35.35 -14.81 -6.53
C GLU A 488 34.80 -13.45 -7.00
N THR A 489 34.51 -12.55 -6.05
CA THR A 489 34.06 -11.19 -6.37
C THR A 489 35.20 -10.34 -6.95
N LYS A 490 36.39 -10.38 -6.33
CA LYS A 490 37.57 -9.65 -6.81
C LYS A 490 38.05 -10.18 -8.17
N ASP A 491 38.06 -11.49 -8.36
CA ASP A 491 38.46 -12.14 -9.62
C ASP A 491 37.49 -11.79 -10.76
N TYR A 492 36.17 -11.76 -10.47
CA TYR A 492 35.18 -11.30 -11.44
C TYR A 492 35.48 -9.88 -11.91
N ILE A 493 35.71 -8.94 -10.98
CA ILE A 493 35.97 -7.53 -11.30
C ILE A 493 37.29 -7.38 -12.04
N ALA A 494 38.35 -8.05 -11.59
CA ALA A 494 39.66 -8.03 -12.25
C ALA A 494 39.58 -8.55 -13.71
N GLY A 495 38.77 -9.59 -13.94
CA GLY A 495 38.51 -10.15 -15.27
C GLY A 495 37.89 -9.16 -16.26
N LYS A 496 37.19 -8.13 -15.77
CA LYS A 496 36.60 -7.06 -16.60
C LYS A 496 37.60 -6.04 -17.08
N LYS A 497 38.76 -5.93 -16.43
CA LYS A 497 39.82 -4.95 -16.74
C LYS A 497 39.34 -3.49 -16.70
N TYR A 498 38.41 -3.17 -15.80
CA TYR A 498 37.98 -1.79 -15.59
C TYR A 498 39.10 -0.95 -14.97
N ALA A 499 39.11 0.34 -15.30
CA ALA A 499 40.01 1.27 -14.64
C ALA A 499 39.54 1.54 -13.21
N LYS A 500 40.50 1.75 -12.29
CA LYS A 500 40.20 2.25 -10.95
C LYS A 500 39.76 3.73 -11.01
N PRO A 501 39.01 4.23 -10.01
CA PRO A 501 38.71 5.65 -9.90
C PRO A 501 39.99 6.49 -9.89
N THR A 502 39.96 7.65 -10.55
CA THR A 502 41.09 8.61 -10.56
C THR A 502 41.24 9.37 -9.24
N LYS A 503 40.31 9.19 -8.30
CA LYS A 503 40.29 9.82 -6.97
C LYS A 503 39.75 8.87 -5.92
N ASP A 504 39.99 9.17 -4.64
CA ASP A 504 39.42 8.40 -3.55
C ASP A 504 37.94 8.73 -3.36
N ILE A 505 37.07 7.88 -3.90
CA ILE A 505 35.62 8.10 -3.84
C ILE A 505 35.05 7.96 -2.41
N THR A 506 35.81 7.40 -1.46
CA THR A 506 35.40 7.37 -0.04
C THR A 506 35.39 8.75 0.61
N LEU A 507 35.93 9.77 -0.05
CA LEU A 507 35.94 11.17 0.38
C LEU A 507 34.79 11.99 -0.22
N LEU A 508 33.92 11.39 -1.05
CA LEU A 508 32.80 12.11 -1.62
C LEU A 508 31.75 12.47 -0.55
N THR A 509 31.31 13.71 -0.60
CA THR A 509 30.22 14.29 0.21
C THR A 509 29.36 15.17 -0.70
N ASP A 510 28.14 15.50 -0.28
CA ASP A 510 27.16 16.22 -1.09
C ASP A 510 26.71 17.58 -0.57
#